data_AF-A0A2N1P9Y7-F1
#
_entry.id   AF-A0A2N1P9Y7-F1
#
_cell.length_a   1.000
_cell.length_b   1.000
_cell.length_c   1.000
_cell.angle_alpha   90.00
_cell.angle_beta   90.00
_cell.angle_gamma   90.00
#
_symmetry.space_group_name_H-M   'P 1'
#
loop_
_entity.id
_entity.type
_entity.pdbx_description
1 polymer ?
#
loop_
_entity_poly.entity_id
_entity_poly.type
_entity_poly.pdbx_seq_one_letter_code
_entity_poly.pdbx_strand_id
1 'polypeptide(L)'
;MAESRGGKEDTRLKHSFEGLWQQGTDFVDPDRFQSRLTSKKLKIKPKANNISGLQLADILAHPSRNEILFEQNLLSKNIAPFAKNVIEILQKKYYQHHGKIFGKKFI
;
A
#
# COMPACT_ATOMS: atom_id res chain seq x y z
N MET A 1 9.14 -6.40 0.78
CA MET A 1 8.63 -7.77 0.98
C MET A 1 7.11 -7.67 1.08
N ALA A 2 6.38 -8.70 0.65
CA ALA A 2 4.92 -8.74 0.77
C ALA A 2 4.43 -10.11 1.24
N GLU A 3 3.27 -10.15 1.89
CA GLU A 3 2.55 -11.40 2.18
C GLU A 3 1.85 -11.91 0.91
N SER A 4 1.89 -13.23 0.68
CA SER A 4 1.21 -13.88 -0.44
C SER A 4 -0.31 -13.78 -0.31
N ARG A 5 -0.99 -13.44 -1.41
CA ARG A 5 -2.47 -13.31 -1.49
C ARG A 5 -3.09 -14.27 -2.50
N GLY A 6 -2.30 -14.89 -3.37
CA GLY A 6 -2.77 -15.79 -4.43
C GLY A 6 -1.85 -15.73 -5.65
N GLY A 7 -1.82 -16.78 -6.46
CA GLY A 7 -0.84 -16.87 -7.56
C GLY A 7 -0.94 -15.73 -8.58
N LYS A 8 -2.16 -15.29 -8.93
CA LYS A 8 -2.39 -14.20 -9.90
C LYS A 8 -2.05 -12.84 -9.30
N GLU A 9 -2.51 -12.59 -8.08
CA GLU A 9 -2.28 -11.37 -7.31
C GLU A 9 -0.79 -11.15 -7.03
N ASP A 10 -0.10 -12.21 -6.61
CA ASP A 10 1.34 -12.22 -6.33
C ASP A 10 2.14 -11.91 -7.60
N THR A 11 1.74 -12.47 -8.74
CA THR A 11 2.39 -12.23 -10.03
C THR A 11 2.18 -10.78 -10.48
N ARG A 12 0.95 -10.28 -10.39
CA ARG A 12 0.64 -8.87 -10.71
C ARG A 12 1.45 -7.91 -9.83
N LEU A 13 1.57 -8.20 -8.54
CA LEU A 13 2.33 -7.38 -7.60
C LEU A 13 3.83 -7.40 -7.93
N LYS A 14 4.39 -8.56 -8.26
CA LYS A 14 5.79 -8.67 -8.71
C LYS A 14 6.04 -7.83 -9.97
N HIS A 15 5.19 -7.95 -10.97
CA HIS A 15 5.33 -7.20 -12.22
C HIS A 15 5.24 -5.69 -11.98
N SER A 16 4.31 -5.24 -11.14
CA SER A 16 4.19 -3.82 -10.80
C SER A 16 5.44 -3.31 -10.06
N PHE A 17 5.98 -4.09 -9.12
CA PHE A 17 7.22 -3.74 -8.43
C PHE A 17 8.41 -3.66 -9.38
N GLU A 18 8.57 -4.64 -10.27
CA GLU A 18 9.64 -4.66 -11.27
C GLU A 18 9.50 -3.52 -12.29
N GLY A 19 8.27 -3.16 -12.66
CA GLY A 19 7.98 -2.00 -13.49
C GLY A 19 8.44 -0.69 -12.85
N LEU A 20 8.09 -0.45 -11.58
CA LEU A 20 8.55 0.73 -10.84
C LEU A 20 10.08 0.81 -10.75
N TRP A 21 10.74 -0.33 -10.51
CA TRP A 21 12.20 -0.39 -10.47
C TRP A 21 12.86 -0.04 -11.82
N GLN A 22 12.24 -0.45 -12.93
CA GLN A 22 12.79 -0.29 -14.28
C GLN A 22 12.45 1.04 -14.93
N GLN A 23 11.22 1.52 -14.72
CA GLN A 23 10.63 2.62 -15.49
C GLN A 23 10.24 3.81 -14.60
N GLY A 24 10.23 3.65 -13.28
CA GLY A 24 9.77 4.68 -12.37
C GLY A 24 8.26 4.95 -12.52
N THR A 25 7.89 6.21 -12.37
CA THR A 25 6.54 6.75 -12.62
C THR A 25 6.67 8.09 -13.35
N ASP A 26 5.54 8.64 -13.80
CA ASP A 26 5.49 9.99 -14.41
C ASP A 26 6.08 11.10 -13.52
N PHE A 27 6.18 10.85 -12.21
CA PHE A 27 6.64 11.82 -11.22
C PHE A 27 7.94 11.42 -10.51
N VAL A 28 8.41 10.18 -10.69
CA VAL A 28 9.55 9.64 -9.96
C VAL A 28 10.42 8.80 -10.88
N ASP A 29 11.65 9.27 -11.09
CA ASP A 29 12.64 8.58 -11.91
C ASP A 29 13.00 7.18 -11.36
N PRO A 30 13.24 6.17 -12.23
CA PRO A 30 13.74 4.85 -11.83
C PRO A 30 14.91 4.89 -10.85
N ASP A 31 15.88 5.80 -11.01
CA ASP A 31 17.09 5.87 -10.18
C ASP A 31 16.77 6.09 -8.69
N ARG A 32 15.67 6.79 -8.41
CA ARG A 32 15.21 7.00 -7.02
C ARG A 32 14.69 5.70 -6.40
N PHE A 33 14.05 4.82 -7.18
CA PHE A 33 13.70 3.48 -6.71
C PHE A 33 14.94 2.62 -6.57
N GLN A 34 15.84 2.69 -7.55
CA GLN A 34 17.07 1.88 -7.60
C GLN A 34 18.00 2.13 -6.42
N SER A 35 18.12 3.39 -5.99
CA SER A 35 18.91 3.80 -4.83
C SER A 35 18.31 3.40 -3.47
N ARG A 36 17.03 3.00 -3.41
CA ARG A 36 16.32 2.74 -2.14
C ARG A 36 15.87 1.31 -1.95
N LEU A 37 15.45 0.62 -3.01
CA LEU A 37 15.07 -0.79 -2.89
C LEU A 37 16.33 -1.64 -3.05
N THR A 38 16.63 -2.49 -2.09
CA THR A 38 17.89 -3.26 -2.11
C THR A 38 17.87 -4.45 -3.07
N SER A 39 16.78 -4.66 -3.81
CA SER A 39 16.64 -5.74 -4.77
C SER A 39 15.63 -5.41 -5.88
N LYS A 40 15.97 -5.77 -7.12
CA LYS A 40 15.08 -5.68 -8.29
C LYS A 40 13.83 -6.57 -8.20
N LYS A 41 13.86 -7.65 -7.42
CA LYS A 41 12.74 -8.61 -7.28
C LYS A 41 12.04 -8.45 -5.94
N LEU A 42 10.70 -8.48 -5.96
CA LEU A 42 9.91 -8.48 -4.74
C LEU A 42 9.92 -9.86 -4.06
N LYS A 43 10.36 -9.90 -2.80
CA LYS A 43 10.25 -11.08 -1.94
C LYS A 43 8.80 -11.24 -1.47
N ILE A 44 8.14 -12.34 -1.85
CA ILE A 44 6.82 -12.75 -1.35
C ILE A 44 6.99 -13.87 -0.31
N LYS A 45 6.23 -13.81 0.78
CA LYS A 45 6.26 -14.80 1.86
C LYS A 45 4.87 -15.38 2.13
N PRO A 46 4.75 -16.69 2.38
CA PRO A 46 3.47 -17.29 2.78
C PRO A 46 2.94 -16.69 4.07
N LYS A 47 1.60 -16.59 4.18
CA LYS A 47 0.92 -16.14 5.40
C LYS A 47 1.25 -17.01 6.62
N ALA A 48 1.47 -18.31 6.40
CA ALA A 48 1.85 -19.25 7.45
C ALA A 48 3.15 -18.87 8.19
N ASN A 49 4.01 -18.04 7.60
CA ASN A 49 5.25 -17.60 8.22
C ASN A 49 5.03 -16.56 9.34
N ASN A 50 3.83 -15.98 9.46
CA ASN A 50 3.45 -15.04 10.53
C ASN A 50 4.50 -13.95 10.83
N ILE A 51 5.06 -13.34 9.78
CA ILE A 51 6.15 -12.37 9.92
C ILE A 51 5.58 -11.08 10.51
N SER A 52 5.99 -10.71 11.72
CA SER A 52 5.42 -9.57 12.46
C SER A 52 5.45 -8.25 11.69
N GLY A 53 6.52 -7.98 10.93
CA GLY A 53 6.61 -6.77 10.10
C GLY A 53 5.56 -6.73 8.99
N LEU A 54 5.17 -7.87 8.41
CA LEU A 54 4.09 -7.95 7.43
C LEU A 54 2.72 -7.81 8.11
N GLN A 55 2.54 -8.40 9.29
CA GLN A 55 1.30 -8.22 10.07
C GLN A 55 1.09 -6.75 10.47
N LEU A 56 2.17 -6.06 10.86
CA LEU A 56 2.11 -4.62 11.15
C LEU A 56 1.75 -3.81 9.90
N ALA A 57 2.31 -4.14 8.75
CA ALA A 57 1.94 -3.49 7.49
C ALA A 57 0.45 -3.69 7.15
N ASP A 58 -0.09 -4.88 7.38
CA ASP A 58 -1.52 -5.18 7.17
C ASP A 58 -2.44 -4.40 8.11
N ILE A 59 -2.03 -4.19 9.37
CA ILE A 59 -2.74 -3.35 10.33
C ILE A 59 -2.88 -1.90 9.83
N LEU A 60 -1.93 -1.40 9.03
CA LEU A 60 -2.00 -0.07 8.42
C LEU A 60 -2.78 -0.08 7.10
N ALA A 61 -2.57 -1.10 6.28
CA ALA A 61 -3.17 -1.21 4.95
C ALA A 61 -4.70 -1.35 5.02
N HIS A 62 -5.22 -2.11 5.98
CA HIS A 62 -6.66 -2.35 6.10
C HIS A 62 -7.47 -1.07 6.42
N PRO A 63 -7.13 -0.27 7.45
CA PRO A 63 -7.76 1.04 7.69
C PRO A 63 -7.64 2.00 6.51
N SER A 64 -6.47 2.06 5.86
CA SER A 64 -6.25 2.90 4.67
C SER A 64 -7.22 2.53 3.53
N ARG A 65 -7.36 1.24 3.22
CA ARG A 65 -8.32 0.77 2.21
C ARG A 65 -9.77 1.09 2.59
N ASN A 66 -10.15 0.88 3.85
CA ASN A 66 -11.53 1.09 4.29
C ASN A 66 -11.92 2.57 4.28
N GLU A 67 -10.98 3.47 4.59
CA GLU A 67 -11.17 4.91 4.41
C GLU A 67 -11.52 5.25 2.96
N ILE A 68 -10.73 4.74 2.01
CA ILE A 68 -10.97 4.97 0.57
C ILE A 68 -12.34 4.43 0.15
N LEU A 69 -12.70 3.21 0.56
CA LEU A 69 -14.01 2.64 0.22
C LEU A 69 -15.18 3.39 0.86
N PHE A 70 -15.00 3.87 2.09
CA PHE A 70 -15.99 4.67 2.78
C PHE A 70 -16.22 6.01 2.05
N GLU A 71 -15.15 6.70 1.65
CA GLU A 71 -15.21 7.94 0.86
C GLU A 71 -15.87 7.74 -0.51
N GLN A 72 -15.76 6.55 -1.11
CA GLN A 72 -16.40 6.21 -2.38
C GLN A 72 -17.83 5.65 -2.22
N ASN A 73 -18.40 5.64 -1.01
CA ASN A 73 -19.70 5.04 -0.70
C ASN A 73 -19.81 3.53 -1.05
N LEU A 74 -18.67 2.82 -1.04
CA LEU A 74 -18.58 1.39 -1.33
C LEU A 74 -18.47 0.52 -0.07
N LEU A 75 -18.44 1.15 1.10
CA LEU A 75 -18.41 0.47 2.39
C LEU A 75 -19.76 0.61 3.08
N SER A 76 -20.46 -0.51 3.26
CA SER A 76 -21.78 -0.55 3.92
C SER A 76 -21.71 -0.46 5.45
N LYS A 77 -20.52 -0.63 6.03
CA LYS A 77 -20.30 -0.65 7.47
C LYS A 77 -19.48 0.55 7.92
N ASN A 78 -19.76 1.02 9.12
CA ASN A 78 -18.96 2.05 9.77
C ASN A 78 -17.52 1.58 10.02
N ILE A 79 -16.57 2.50 9.92
CA ILE A 79 -15.16 2.26 10.23
C ILE A 79 -15.02 2.01 11.74
N ALA A 80 -14.34 0.93 12.12
CA ALA A 80 -14.11 0.56 13.52
C ALA A 80 -13.30 1.63 14.27
N PRO A 81 -13.51 1.82 15.60
CA PRO A 81 -12.84 2.87 16.38
C PRO A 81 -11.31 2.86 16.26
N PHE A 82 -10.68 1.68 16.37
CA PHE A 82 -9.23 1.56 16.21
C PHE A 82 -8.76 1.97 14.81
N ALA A 83 -9.50 1.58 13.76
CA ALA A 83 -9.17 1.95 12.40
C ALA A 83 -9.26 3.47 12.18
N LYS A 84 -10.20 4.17 12.85
CA LYS A 84 -10.28 5.63 12.82
C LYS A 84 -9.00 6.29 13.36
N ASN A 85 -8.50 5.82 14.50
CA ASN A 85 -7.24 6.33 15.07
C ASN A 85 -6.05 6.15 14.12
N VAL A 86 -5.98 5.00 13.43
CA VAL A 86 -4.94 4.75 12.43
C VAL A 86 -5.10 5.70 11.24
N ILE A 87 -6.33 5.88 10.75
CA ILE A 87 -6.64 6.79 9.64
C ILE A 87 -6.22 8.23 9.95
N GLU A 88 -6.52 8.74 11.14
CA GLU A 88 -6.12 10.09 11.57
C GLU A 88 -4.60 10.30 11.51
N ILE A 89 -3.83 9.26 11.85
CA ILE A 89 -2.36 9.30 11.74
C ILE A 89 -1.92 9.27 10.28
N LEU A 90 -2.55 8.41 9.47
CA LEU A 90 -2.20 8.25 8.05
C LEU A 90 -2.51 9.51 7.24
N GLN A 91 -3.65 10.16 7.48
CA GLN A 91 -4.04 11.40 6.80
C GLN A 91 -2.97 12.49 6.92
N LYS A 92 -2.34 12.62 8.10
CA LYS A 92 -1.25 13.57 8.35
C LYS A 92 0.03 13.27 7.56
N LYS A 93 0.20 12.03 7.08
CA LYS A 93 1.40 11.57 6.36
C LYS A 93 1.24 11.56 4.85
N TYR A 94 0.00 11.53 4.35
CA TYR A 94 -0.24 11.60 2.92
C TYR A 94 0.20 12.96 2.37
N TYR A 95 0.57 12.98 1.09
CA TYR A 95 0.89 14.22 0.42
C TYR A 95 -0.40 15.06 0.31
N GLN A 96 -0.34 16.33 0.72
CA GLN A 96 -1.49 17.22 0.65
C GLN A 96 -1.09 18.50 -0.09
N HIS A 97 -1.95 18.95 -1.00
CA HIS A 97 -1.75 20.20 -1.73
C HIS A 97 -3.10 20.90 -1.92
N HIS A 98 -3.22 22.14 -1.45
CA HIS A 98 -4.46 22.94 -1.43
C HIS A 98 -5.67 22.21 -0.83
N GLY A 99 -5.49 21.53 0.32
CA GLY A 99 -6.57 20.80 0.99
C GLY A 99 -6.98 19.49 0.31
N LYS A 100 -6.40 19.15 -0.84
CA LYS A 100 -6.58 17.86 -1.50
C LYS A 100 -5.48 16.89 -1.07
N ILE A 101 -5.90 15.71 -0.62
CA ILE A 101 -5.00 14.61 -0.29
C ILE A 101 -4.68 13.81 -1.56
N PHE A 102 -3.39 13.60 -1.84
CA PHE A 102 -2.90 12.71 -2.88
C PHE A 102 -2.18 11.53 -2.22
N GLY A 103 -2.38 10.33 -2.77
CA GLY A 103 -1.85 9.08 -2.21
C GLY A 103 -2.93 8.06 -1.85
N LYS A 104 -4.19 8.50 -1.75
CA LYS A 104 -5.37 7.62 -1.74
C LYS A 104 -5.71 7.22 -3.17
N LYS A 105 -5.19 6.08 -3.63
CA LYS A 105 -5.51 5.58 -4.97
C LYS A 105 -6.67 4.58 -4.88
N PHE A 106 -7.83 4.99 -5.38
CA PHE A 106 -8.91 4.08 -5.71
C PHE A 106 -8.74 3.68 -7.18
N ILE A 107 -8.39 2.40 -7.41
CA ILE A 107 -8.09 1.71 -8.69
C ILE A 107 -7.64 2.62 -9.84
#